data_AF-A0A3M9ZG01-F1
#
_entry.id   AF-A0A3M9ZG01-F1
#
_cell.length_a   1.000
_cell.length_b   1.000
_cell.length_c   1.000
_cell.angle_alpha   90.00
_cell.angle_beta   90.00
_cell.angle_gamma   90.00
#
_symmetry.space_group_name_H-M   'P 1'
#
loop_
_entity.id
_entity.type
_entity.pdbx_description
1 polymer ?
#
loop_
_entity_poly.entity_id
_entity_poly.type
_entity_poly.pdbx_seq_one_letter_code
_entity_poly.pdbx_strand_id
1 'polypeptide(L)'
;LLSATEPDVLLFDALPRALGMRLSSDGFAPGLVRSVRALEAFYPGELRRISGAVLEATRMSGRDRLAAVASSLAGRSTGADARMRGFLGALGAGGLDGDEWAAYVGMSLTDAPVADWGDESRKAFDARLREAADGLLRLVALNFADTAGHLGESPPPFRVTVTRRDGSEAASVAVASERDERAADEAVAKMLHGMRKRRGGHNATILALMASLGKRLR
;
A
#
# COMPACT_ATOMS: atom_id res chain seq x y z
N LEU A 1 19.87 -1.92 29.87
CA LEU A 1 18.91 -3.04 29.77
C LEU A 1 19.60 -4.32 29.31
N LEU A 2 20.25 -4.33 28.14
CA LEU A 2 20.90 -5.52 27.56
C LEU A 2 22.13 -6.05 28.32
N SER A 3 22.60 -5.34 29.36
CA SER A 3 23.76 -5.71 30.17
C SER A 3 23.39 -6.30 31.55
N ALA A 4 22.09 -6.37 31.89
CA ALA A 4 21.66 -6.93 33.17
C ALA A 4 21.74 -8.46 33.10
N THR A 5 22.66 -9.04 33.88
CA THR A 5 22.90 -10.50 33.91
C THR A 5 21.97 -11.22 34.88
N GLU A 6 21.42 -10.49 35.86
CA GLU A 6 20.51 -11.01 36.87
C GLU A 6 19.07 -10.50 36.65
N PRO A 7 18.05 -11.39 36.72
CA PRO A 7 16.65 -11.01 36.52
C PRO A 7 16.19 -9.91 37.48
N ASP A 8 16.69 -9.92 38.72
CA ASP A 8 16.30 -8.95 39.74
C ASP A 8 16.84 -7.55 39.42
N VAL A 9 18.09 -7.43 38.95
CA VAL A 9 18.67 -6.16 38.49
C VAL A 9 17.92 -5.66 37.24
N LEU A 10 17.49 -6.55 36.36
CA LEU A 10 16.69 -6.16 35.20
C LEU A 10 15.31 -5.63 35.61
N LEU A 11 14.58 -6.37 36.43
CA LEU A 11 13.19 -6.08 36.83
C LEU A 11 13.08 -4.94 37.84
N PHE A 12 13.98 -4.90 38.82
CA PHE A 12 13.90 -3.99 39.95
C PHE A 12 14.74 -2.72 39.76
N ASP A 13 15.56 -2.64 38.73
CA ASP A 13 16.47 -1.51 38.62
C ASP A 13 16.58 -0.96 37.19
N ALA A 14 16.98 -1.80 36.24
CA ALA A 14 17.21 -1.36 34.87
C ALA A 14 15.92 -0.95 34.13
N LEU A 15 14.83 -1.71 34.26
CA LEU A 15 13.54 -1.43 33.63
C LEU A 15 12.82 -0.19 34.22
N PRO A 16 12.68 -0.03 35.54
CA PRO A 16 12.11 1.19 36.13
C PRO A 16 12.84 2.44 35.65
N ARG A 17 14.18 2.43 35.70
CA ARG A 17 15.00 3.57 35.24
C ARG A 17 14.80 3.87 33.76
N ALA A 18 14.79 2.85 32.90
CA ALA A 18 14.59 3.03 31.46
C ALA A 18 13.21 3.60 31.12
N LEU A 19 12.19 3.28 31.91
CA LEU A 19 10.83 3.80 31.77
C LEU A 19 10.62 5.15 32.50
N GLY A 20 11.65 5.72 33.14
CA GLY A 20 11.53 6.95 33.93
C GLY A 20 10.67 6.81 35.19
N MET A 21 10.49 5.58 35.69
CA MET A 21 9.62 5.26 36.83
C MET A 21 10.44 4.82 38.06
N ARG A 22 9.89 5.04 39.26
CA ARG A 22 10.42 4.47 40.52
C ARG A 22 9.63 3.21 40.88
N LEU A 23 10.32 2.16 41.35
CA LEU A 23 9.68 0.91 41.77
C LEU A 23 8.57 1.07 42.81
N SER A 24 8.77 2.02 43.73
CA SER A 24 7.85 2.33 44.82
C SER A 24 6.65 3.18 44.41
N SER A 25 6.42 3.36 43.11
CA SER A 25 5.20 3.98 42.60
C SER A 25 4.13 2.92 42.35
N ASP A 26 2.90 3.14 42.83
CA ASP A 26 1.74 2.27 42.61
C ASP A 26 1.44 2.02 41.11
N GLY A 27 2.08 2.79 40.21
CA GLY A 27 1.97 2.68 38.76
C GLY A 27 3.04 1.83 38.06
N PHE A 28 4.08 1.34 38.75
CA PHE A 28 5.18 0.62 38.08
C PHE A 28 4.72 -0.71 37.48
N ALA A 29 4.11 -1.60 38.28
CA ALA A 29 3.66 -2.90 37.79
C ALA A 29 2.58 -2.78 36.69
N PRO A 30 1.52 -1.94 36.84
CA PRO A 30 0.58 -1.69 35.74
C PRO A 30 1.26 -1.08 34.50
N GLY A 31 2.23 -0.18 34.69
CA GLY A 31 2.99 0.45 33.61
C GLY A 31 3.85 -0.56 32.84
N LEU A 32 4.54 -1.46 33.53
CA LEU A 32 5.35 -2.52 32.94
C LEU A 32 4.46 -3.50 32.16
N VAL A 33 3.35 -3.96 32.74
CA VAL A 33 2.39 -4.84 32.04
C VAL A 33 1.88 -4.17 30.76
N ARG A 34 1.55 -2.87 30.82
CA ARG A 34 1.13 -2.11 29.65
C ARG A 34 2.23 -2.03 28.59
N SER A 35 3.48 -1.78 28.99
CA SER A 35 4.61 -1.72 28.05
C SER A 35 4.90 -3.08 27.42
N VAL A 36 4.89 -4.17 28.18
CA VAL A 36 5.08 -5.54 27.65
C VAL A 36 3.97 -5.88 26.66
N ARG A 37 2.70 -5.64 27.02
CA ARG A 37 1.57 -5.85 26.10
C ARG A 37 1.68 -5.00 24.84
N ALA A 38 2.15 -3.77 24.96
CA ALA A 38 2.37 -2.90 23.81
C ALA A 38 3.47 -3.46 22.88
N LEU A 39 4.55 -4.00 23.44
CA LEU A 39 5.63 -4.66 22.67
C LEU A 39 5.14 -5.95 22.01
N GLU A 40 4.39 -6.79 22.73
CA GLU A 40 3.79 -8.02 22.20
C GLU A 40 2.82 -7.73 21.04
N ALA A 41 2.04 -6.65 21.16
CA ALA A 41 1.10 -6.24 20.11
C ALA A 41 1.77 -5.55 18.91
N PHE A 42 3.00 -5.08 19.07
CA PHE A 42 3.68 -4.26 18.07
C PHE A 42 3.97 -5.03 16.78
N TYR A 43 4.60 -6.20 16.88
CA TYR A 43 5.00 -6.97 15.69
C TYR A 43 3.80 -7.44 14.85
N PRO A 44 2.76 -8.08 15.43
CA PRO A 44 1.54 -8.40 14.67
C PRO A 44 0.83 -7.14 14.14
N GLY A 45 0.89 -6.03 14.87
CA GLY A 45 0.37 -4.73 14.41
C GLY A 45 1.09 -4.22 13.17
N GLU A 46 2.41 -4.37 13.13
CA GLU A 46 3.24 -3.95 12.01
C GLU A 46 3.00 -4.81 10.76
N LEU A 47 2.84 -6.12 10.91
CA LEU A 47 2.51 -7.01 9.79
C LEU A 47 1.14 -6.64 9.17
N ARG A 48 0.14 -6.37 10.00
CA ARG A 48 -1.16 -5.86 9.51
C ARG A 48 -1.03 -4.51 8.80
N ARG A 49 -0.19 -3.61 9.32
CA ARG A 49 0.08 -2.31 8.67
C ARG A 49 0.71 -2.51 7.29
N ILE A 50 1.72 -3.37 7.18
CA ILE A 50 2.39 -3.69 5.92
C ILE A 50 1.37 -4.24 4.91
N SER A 51 0.57 -5.22 5.33
CA SER A 51 -0.47 -5.82 4.47
C SER A 51 -1.47 -4.78 3.96
N GLY A 52 -2.01 -3.95 4.85
CA GLY A 52 -2.91 -2.86 4.49
C GLY A 52 -2.27 -1.84 3.55
N ALA A 53 -1.04 -1.41 3.84
CA ALA A 53 -0.30 -0.46 3.02
C ALA A 53 -0.03 -0.99 1.60
N VAL A 54 0.30 -2.28 1.47
CA VAL A 54 0.53 -2.91 0.16
C VAL A 54 -0.77 -2.95 -0.65
N LEU A 55 -1.88 -3.37 -0.05
CA LEU A 55 -3.17 -3.40 -0.72
C LEU A 55 -3.63 -2.00 -1.14
N GLU A 56 -3.46 -1.01 -0.26
CA GLU A 56 -3.78 0.39 -0.53
C GLU A 56 -2.93 0.96 -1.67
N ALA A 57 -1.60 0.82 -1.60
CA ALA A 57 -0.68 1.36 -2.60
C ALA A 57 -0.88 0.72 -3.98
N THR A 58 -1.18 -0.58 -4.01
CA THR A 58 -1.46 -1.33 -5.26
C THR A 58 -2.90 -1.20 -5.73
N ARG A 59 -3.79 -0.55 -4.96
CA ARG A 59 -5.22 -0.41 -5.25
C ARG A 59 -5.94 -1.75 -5.44
N MET A 60 -5.49 -2.78 -4.72
CA MET A 60 -6.06 -4.11 -4.77
C MET A 60 -6.97 -4.34 -3.57
N SER A 61 -8.13 -4.94 -3.81
CA SER A 61 -9.11 -5.23 -2.76
C SER A 61 -8.71 -6.40 -1.86
N GLY A 62 -7.68 -7.17 -2.23
CA GLY A 62 -7.25 -8.34 -1.47
C GLY A 62 -6.01 -9.01 -2.04
N ARG A 63 -5.36 -9.81 -1.19
CA ARG A 63 -4.10 -10.48 -1.49
C ARG A 63 -4.21 -11.45 -2.65
N ASP A 64 -5.29 -12.24 -2.73
CA ASP A 64 -5.43 -13.26 -3.78
C ASP A 64 -5.46 -12.64 -5.18
N ARG A 65 -6.15 -11.49 -5.32
CA ARG A 65 -6.16 -10.73 -6.59
C ARG A 65 -4.80 -10.15 -6.89
N LEU A 66 -4.14 -9.55 -5.89
CA LEU A 66 -2.80 -9.01 -6.05
C LEU A 66 -1.80 -10.09 -6.46
N ALA A 67 -1.88 -11.28 -5.86
CA ALA A 67 -1.05 -12.44 -6.20
C ALA A 67 -1.32 -12.96 -7.62
N ALA A 68 -2.59 -13.02 -8.04
CA ALA A 68 -2.96 -13.41 -9.40
C ALA A 68 -2.39 -12.42 -10.44
N VAL A 69 -2.56 -11.12 -10.21
CA VAL A 69 -2.00 -10.06 -11.06
C VAL A 69 -0.46 -10.13 -11.09
N ALA A 70 0.18 -10.28 -9.93
CA ALA A 70 1.63 -10.36 -9.86
C ALA A 70 2.16 -11.59 -10.61
N SER A 71 1.49 -12.74 -10.47
CA SER A 71 1.86 -13.99 -11.14
C SER A 71 1.69 -13.90 -12.66
N SER A 72 0.60 -13.27 -13.15
CA SER A 72 0.40 -13.08 -14.59
C SER A 72 1.46 -12.18 -15.22
N LEU A 73 2.01 -11.24 -14.44
CA LEU A 73 3.06 -10.31 -14.89
C LEU A 73 4.47 -10.87 -14.75
N ALA A 74 4.75 -11.73 -13.75
CA ALA A 74 6.09 -12.24 -13.46
C ALA A 74 6.76 -12.92 -14.67
N GLY A 75 6.00 -13.70 -15.46
CA GLY A 75 6.50 -14.36 -16.67
C GLY A 75 6.73 -13.44 -17.88
N ARG A 76 6.26 -12.18 -17.81
CA ARG A 76 6.25 -11.23 -18.95
C ARG A 76 7.09 -9.98 -18.69
N SER A 77 7.68 -9.90 -17.51
CA SER A 77 8.47 -8.78 -17.02
C SER A 77 9.90 -8.76 -17.58
N THR A 78 10.13 -9.19 -18.83
CA THR A 78 11.47 -9.32 -19.42
C THR A 78 12.22 -7.99 -19.52
N GLY A 79 11.51 -6.86 -19.49
CA GLY A 79 12.08 -5.50 -19.40
C GLY A 79 12.01 -4.87 -18.01
N ALA A 80 11.48 -5.56 -16.99
CA ALA A 80 11.43 -5.02 -15.64
C ALA A 80 12.78 -5.23 -14.94
N ASP A 81 13.18 -4.23 -14.14
CA ASP A 81 14.40 -4.34 -13.34
C ASP A 81 14.31 -5.49 -12.31
N ALA A 82 15.46 -5.86 -11.76
CA ALA A 82 15.56 -6.97 -10.79
C ALA A 82 14.67 -6.74 -9.54
N ARG A 83 14.49 -5.48 -9.14
CA ARG A 83 13.74 -5.11 -7.94
C ARG A 83 12.24 -5.27 -8.15
N MET A 84 11.71 -4.88 -9.30
CA MET A 84 10.33 -5.13 -9.70
C MET A 84 10.04 -6.63 -9.80
N ARG A 85 10.97 -7.41 -10.37
CA ARG A 85 10.82 -8.88 -10.41
C ARG A 85 10.79 -9.49 -9.01
N GLY A 86 11.66 -9.04 -8.10
CA GLY A 86 11.64 -9.44 -6.71
C GLY A 86 10.31 -9.11 -6.03
N PHE A 87 9.82 -7.88 -6.22
CA PHE A 87 8.52 -7.46 -5.67
C PHE A 87 7.35 -8.28 -6.22
N LEU A 88 7.28 -8.52 -7.53
CA LEU A 88 6.26 -9.39 -8.14
C LEU A 88 6.33 -10.82 -7.58
N GLY A 89 7.53 -11.36 -7.40
CA GLY A 89 7.74 -12.66 -6.76
C GLY A 89 7.26 -12.69 -5.31
N ALA A 90 7.50 -11.61 -4.56
CA ALA A 90 7.04 -11.48 -3.17
C ALA A 90 5.51 -11.41 -3.08
N LEU A 91 4.87 -10.65 -3.98
CA LEU A 91 3.42 -10.54 -4.04
C LEU A 91 2.74 -11.85 -4.47
N GLY A 92 3.34 -12.57 -5.42
CA GLY A 92 2.85 -13.86 -5.93
C GLY A 92 3.21 -15.06 -5.06
N ALA A 93 3.89 -14.86 -3.92
CA ALA A 93 4.28 -15.95 -3.02
C ALA A 93 3.04 -16.63 -2.41
N GLY A 94 2.71 -17.80 -2.96
CA GLY A 94 1.66 -18.68 -2.46
C GLY A 94 2.11 -19.48 -1.23
N GLY A 95 1.14 -20.04 -0.50
CA GLY A 95 1.40 -20.94 0.64
C GLY A 95 1.79 -20.27 1.95
N LEU A 96 2.04 -18.95 1.95
CA LEU A 96 2.28 -18.17 3.17
C LEU A 96 0.95 -17.71 3.77
N ASP A 97 0.82 -17.72 5.09
CA ASP A 97 -0.30 -17.06 5.76
C ASP A 97 -0.22 -15.52 5.63
N GLY A 98 -1.19 -14.79 6.20
CA GLY A 98 -1.24 -13.33 6.08
C GLY A 98 -0.05 -12.60 6.72
N ASP A 99 0.42 -13.11 7.85
CA ASP A 99 1.50 -12.51 8.63
C ASP A 99 2.87 -12.85 8.04
N GLU A 100 3.07 -14.11 7.64
CA GLU A 100 4.24 -14.59 6.90
C GLU A 100 4.42 -13.84 5.58
N TRP A 101 3.33 -13.63 4.85
CA TRP A 101 3.37 -12.87 3.60
C TRP A 101 3.75 -11.41 3.82
N ALA A 102 3.16 -10.75 4.82
CA ALA A 102 3.51 -9.37 5.15
C ALA A 102 4.99 -9.25 5.54
N ALA A 103 5.50 -10.19 6.34
CA ALA A 103 6.91 -10.25 6.71
C ALA A 103 7.81 -10.43 5.47
N TYR A 104 7.43 -11.34 4.57
CA TYR A 104 8.17 -11.61 3.34
C TYR A 104 8.22 -10.41 2.39
N VAL A 105 7.09 -9.74 2.18
CA VAL A 105 7.02 -8.52 1.36
C VAL A 105 7.83 -7.39 1.99
N GLY A 106 7.72 -7.19 3.30
CA GLY A 106 8.52 -6.22 4.04
C GLY A 106 10.02 -6.46 3.85
N MET A 107 10.47 -7.69 4.06
CA MET A 107 11.86 -8.10 3.88
C MET A 107 12.32 -7.89 2.43
N SER A 108 11.51 -8.28 1.44
CA SER A 108 11.86 -8.12 0.02
C SER A 108 12.02 -6.66 -0.41
N LEU A 109 11.35 -5.72 0.26
CA LEU A 109 11.46 -4.29 -0.06
C LEU A 109 12.57 -3.60 0.74
N THR A 110 12.87 -4.05 1.94
CA THR A 110 13.83 -3.38 2.84
C THR A 110 15.19 -4.05 2.94
N ASP A 111 15.31 -5.29 2.46
CA ASP A 111 16.46 -6.18 2.63
C ASP A 111 16.76 -6.50 4.11
N ALA A 112 15.77 -6.33 5.01
CA ALA A 112 15.89 -6.59 6.44
C ALA A 112 14.61 -7.25 7.00
N PRO A 113 14.73 -8.22 7.93
CA PRO A 113 13.56 -8.80 8.60
C PRO A 113 12.73 -7.74 9.32
N VAL A 114 11.39 -7.85 9.26
CA VAL A 114 10.48 -6.90 9.91
C VAL A 114 10.69 -6.83 11.42
N ALA A 115 11.13 -7.93 12.04
CA ALA A 115 11.46 -7.99 13.47
C ALA A 115 12.61 -7.04 13.87
N ASP A 116 13.51 -6.72 12.94
CA ASP A 116 14.68 -5.86 13.17
C ASP A 116 14.41 -4.40 12.76
N TRP A 117 13.18 -4.07 12.36
CA TRP A 117 12.87 -2.74 11.86
C TRP A 117 12.84 -1.68 12.97
N GLY A 118 13.73 -0.70 12.84
CA GLY A 118 13.56 0.62 13.44
C GLY A 118 12.75 1.58 12.56
N ASP A 119 12.64 2.83 13.01
CA ASP A 119 11.91 3.88 12.29
C ASP A 119 12.45 4.14 10.88
N GLU A 120 13.76 4.04 10.68
CA GLU A 120 14.38 4.23 9.37
C GLU A 120 14.01 3.12 8.39
N SER A 121 13.93 1.86 8.85
CA SER A 121 13.46 0.74 8.03
C SER A 121 12.00 0.92 7.62
N ARG A 122 11.15 1.45 8.52
CA ARG A 122 9.74 1.75 8.22
C ARG A 122 9.60 2.85 7.16
N LYS A 123 10.36 3.94 7.30
CA LYS A 123 10.38 5.02 6.29
C LYS A 123 10.89 4.51 4.95
N ALA A 124 11.94 3.70 4.94
CA ALA A 124 12.47 3.08 3.74
C ALA A 124 11.43 2.16 3.08
N PHE A 125 10.73 1.32 3.86
CA PHE A 125 9.64 0.50 3.37
C PHE A 125 8.57 1.35 2.67
N ASP A 126 8.05 2.38 3.33
CA ASP A 126 6.98 3.20 2.77
C ASP A 126 7.40 3.89 1.46
N ALA A 127 8.63 4.40 1.39
CA ALA A 127 9.17 5.01 0.17
C ALA A 127 9.31 3.99 -0.97
N ARG A 128 9.88 2.82 -0.67
CA ARG A 128 10.13 1.76 -1.64
C ARG A 128 8.85 1.09 -2.11
N LEU A 129 7.85 0.96 -1.23
CA LEU A 129 6.53 0.45 -1.56
C LEU A 129 5.82 1.35 -2.57
N ARG A 130 5.84 2.68 -2.38
CA ARG A 130 5.24 3.61 -3.33
C ARG A 130 5.83 3.45 -4.73
N GLU A 131 7.16 3.45 -4.83
CA GLU A 131 7.87 3.27 -6.10
C GLU A 131 7.53 1.93 -6.77
N ALA A 132 7.53 0.84 -6.00
CA ALA A 132 7.22 -0.50 -6.50
C ALA A 132 5.74 -0.64 -6.91
N ALA A 133 4.82 -0.07 -6.13
CA ALA A 133 3.39 -0.07 -6.46
C ALA A 133 3.10 0.75 -7.73
N ASP A 134 3.72 1.92 -7.90
CA ASP A 134 3.60 2.73 -9.12
C ASP A 134 4.17 1.99 -10.34
N GLY A 135 5.27 1.26 -10.17
CA GLY A 135 5.82 0.39 -11.21
C GLY A 135 4.87 -0.76 -11.58
N LEU A 136 4.30 -1.44 -10.58
CA LEU A 136 3.30 -2.48 -10.78
C LEU A 136 2.08 -1.95 -11.55
N LEU A 137 1.50 -0.82 -11.12
CA LEU A 137 0.33 -0.24 -11.76
C LEU A 137 0.59 0.15 -13.23
N ARG A 138 1.79 0.62 -13.54
CA ARG A 138 2.22 0.85 -14.93
C ARG A 138 2.29 -0.46 -15.72
N LEU A 139 2.85 -1.53 -15.15
CA LEU A 139 2.88 -2.84 -15.81
C LEU A 139 1.47 -3.39 -16.03
N VAL A 140 0.57 -3.23 -15.06
CA VAL A 140 -0.86 -3.59 -15.20
C VAL A 140 -1.51 -2.78 -16.33
N ALA A 141 -1.26 -1.47 -16.42
CA ALA A 141 -1.80 -0.64 -17.50
C ALA A 141 -1.29 -1.06 -18.89
N LEU A 142 0.00 -1.41 -18.99
CA LEU A 142 0.61 -1.88 -20.24
C LEU A 142 0.05 -3.24 -20.67
N ASN A 143 -0.17 -4.15 -19.71
CA ASN A 143 -0.65 -5.51 -19.95
C ASN A 143 -2.15 -5.67 -19.66
N PHE A 144 -2.92 -4.59 -19.78
CA PHE A 144 -4.31 -4.53 -19.32
C PHE A 144 -5.19 -5.66 -19.89
N ALA A 145 -5.01 -6.01 -21.16
CA ALA A 145 -5.77 -7.07 -21.81
C ALA A 145 -5.64 -8.42 -21.09
N ASP A 146 -4.47 -8.71 -20.53
CA ASP A 146 -4.19 -9.96 -19.82
C ASP A 146 -4.53 -9.85 -18.32
N THR A 147 -4.36 -8.67 -17.72
CA THR A 147 -4.58 -8.49 -16.28
C THR A 147 -6.03 -8.18 -15.91
N ALA A 148 -6.85 -7.69 -16.85
CA ALA A 148 -8.20 -7.21 -16.57
C ALA A 148 -9.07 -8.23 -15.82
N GLY A 149 -9.00 -9.52 -16.21
CA GLY A 149 -9.74 -10.60 -15.55
C GLY A 149 -9.35 -10.84 -14.09
N HIS A 150 -8.20 -10.35 -13.64
CA HIS A 150 -7.72 -10.50 -12.26
C HIS A 150 -8.01 -9.27 -11.38
N LEU A 151 -8.40 -8.13 -11.98
CA LEU A 151 -8.65 -6.88 -11.26
C LEU A 151 -10.07 -6.78 -10.67
N GLY A 152 -10.97 -7.68 -11.07
CA GLY A 152 -12.36 -7.73 -10.61
C GLY A 152 -13.36 -7.58 -11.76
N GLU A 153 -14.60 -7.98 -11.51
CA GLU A 153 -15.65 -8.04 -12.54
C GLU A 153 -16.71 -6.93 -12.40
N SER A 154 -16.88 -6.35 -11.20
CA SER A 154 -17.91 -5.33 -10.91
C SER A 154 -17.41 -4.22 -9.98
N PRO A 155 -17.35 -2.96 -10.45
CA PRO A 155 -17.37 -2.59 -11.87
C PRO A 155 -16.18 -3.17 -12.64
N PRO A 156 -16.31 -3.36 -13.97
CA PRO A 156 -15.20 -3.81 -14.79
C PRO A 156 -14.08 -2.76 -14.74
N PRO A 157 -12.81 -3.18 -14.63
CA PRO A 157 -11.70 -2.25 -14.61
C PRO A 157 -11.65 -1.48 -15.93
N PHE A 158 -11.25 -0.21 -15.86
CA PHE A 158 -11.22 0.67 -17.03
C PHE A 158 -9.82 1.26 -17.24
N ARG A 159 -9.25 1.06 -18.44
CA ARG A 159 -7.96 1.67 -18.81
C ARG A 159 -8.19 3.05 -19.41
N VAL A 160 -7.52 4.05 -18.84
CA VAL A 160 -7.49 5.43 -19.34
C VAL A 160 -6.11 5.72 -19.91
N THR A 161 -6.06 6.22 -21.15
CA THR A 161 -4.84 6.75 -21.75
C THR A 161 -5.03 8.24 -22.03
N VAL A 162 -4.08 9.07 -21.58
CA VAL A 162 -4.04 10.50 -21.84
C VAL A 162 -2.84 10.81 -22.72
N THR A 163 -3.11 11.23 -23.95
CA THR A 163 -2.09 11.73 -24.88
C THR A 163 -1.94 13.24 -24.72
N ARG A 164 -0.72 13.70 -24.42
CA ARG A 164 -0.39 15.11 -24.23
C ARG A 164 0.01 15.75 -25.55
N ARG A 165 0.07 17.09 -25.57
CA ARG A 165 0.42 17.87 -26.78
C ARG A 165 1.82 17.58 -27.31
N ASP A 166 2.74 17.16 -26.45
CA ASP A 166 4.11 16.75 -26.80
C ASP A 166 4.18 15.32 -27.38
N GLY A 167 3.03 14.64 -27.52
CA GLY A 167 2.95 13.26 -28.00
C GLY A 167 3.21 12.21 -26.92
N SER A 168 3.51 12.61 -25.67
CA SER A 168 3.66 11.65 -24.57
C SER A 168 2.32 11.05 -24.19
N GLU A 169 2.32 9.76 -23.88
CA GLU A 169 1.14 9.03 -23.42
C GLU A 169 1.32 8.59 -21.97
N ALA A 170 0.29 8.80 -21.15
CA ALA A 170 0.19 8.24 -19.81
C ALA A 170 -1.01 7.30 -19.75
N ALA A 171 -0.77 6.03 -19.41
CA ALA A 171 -1.81 5.03 -19.22
C ALA A 171 -1.97 4.69 -17.74
N SER A 172 -3.21 4.62 -17.27
CA SER A 172 -3.57 4.21 -15.91
C SER A 172 -4.77 3.29 -15.96
N VAL A 173 -4.86 2.37 -15.00
CA VAL A 173 -6.04 1.53 -14.81
C VAL A 173 -6.83 2.04 -13.61
N ALA A 174 -8.11 2.29 -13.82
CA ALA A 174 -9.07 2.56 -12.78
C ALA A 174 -9.67 1.23 -12.32
N VAL A 175 -9.39 0.87 -11.06
CA VAL A 175 -10.04 -0.22 -10.34
C VAL A 175 -10.78 0.46 -9.20
N ALA A 176 -12.10 0.39 -9.22
CA ALA A 176 -12.97 1.02 -8.24
C ALA A 176 -13.88 -0.04 -7.63
N SER A 177 -14.24 0.10 -6.36
CA SER A 177 -15.39 -0.62 -5.83
C SER A 177 -16.68 -0.01 -6.35
N GLU A 178 -17.80 -0.73 -6.30
CA GLU A 178 -19.12 -0.15 -6.63
C GLU A 178 -19.44 1.09 -5.79
N ARG A 179 -18.94 1.14 -4.55
CA ARG A 179 -19.11 2.30 -3.67
C ARG A 179 -18.32 3.50 -4.21
N ASP A 180 -17.08 3.29 -4.64
CA ASP A 180 -16.22 4.36 -5.15
C ASP A 180 -16.72 4.88 -6.50
N GLU A 181 -17.21 3.98 -7.37
CA GLU A 181 -17.82 4.35 -8.64
C GLU A 181 -19.09 5.18 -8.43
N ARG A 182 -20.00 4.75 -7.56
CA ARG A 182 -21.21 5.54 -7.23
C ARG A 182 -20.84 6.91 -6.67
N ALA A 183 -19.86 6.99 -5.76
CA ALA A 183 -19.40 8.24 -5.20
C ALA A 183 -18.76 9.16 -6.28
N ALA A 184 -17.99 8.59 -7.20
CA ALA A 184 -17.41 9.29 -8.33
C ALA A 184 -18.49 9.81 -9.29
N ASP A 185 -19.49 8.98 -9.63
CA ASP A 185 -20.61 9.34 -10.50
C ASP A 185 -21.45 10.46 -9.91
N GLU A 186 -21.76 10.40 -8.62
CA GLU A 186 -22.46 11.49 -7.93
C GLU A 186 -21.66 12.80 -7.96
N ALA A 187 -20.34 12.72 -7.74
CA ALA A 187 -19.46 13.89 -7.80
C ALA A 187 -19.40 14.47 -9.23
N VAL A 188 -19.25 13.62 -10.24
CA VAL A 188 -19.24 14.01 -11.67
C VAL A 188 -20.58 14.62 -12.07
N ALA A 189 -21.71 14.04 -11.68
CA ALA A 189 -23.04 14.58 -11.95
C ALA A 189 -23.22 15.98 -11.35
N LYS A 190 -22.78 16.20 -10.10
CA LYS A 190 -22.81 17.53 -9.45
C LYS A 190 -21.94 18.54 -10.20
N MET A 191 -20.73 18.16 -10.61
CA MET A 191 -19.84 19.04 -11.39
C MET A 191 -20.43 19.40 -12.76
N LEU A 192 -20.94 18.41 -13.50
CA LEU A 192 -21.56 18.61 -14.81
C LEU A 192 -22.79 19.52 -14.71
N HIS A 193 -23.63 19.32 -13.69
CA HIS A 193 -24.77 20.20 -13.43
C HIS A 193 -24.35 21.64 -13.15
N GLY A 194 -23.32 21.84 -12.30
CA GLY A 194 -22.79 23.17 -11.99
C GLY A 194 -22.17 23.88 -13.19
N MET A 195 -21.45 23.15 -14.05
CA MET A 195 -20.81 23.72 -15.23
C MET A 195 -21.79 23.99 -16.37
N ARG A 196 -22.83 23.17 -16.56
CA ARG A 196 -23.89 23.40 -17.56
C ARG A 196 -24.64 24.71 -17.32
N LYS A 197 -24.74 25.18 -16.06
CA LYS A 197 -25.30 26.50 -15.74
C LYS A 197 -24.39 27.66 -16.17
N ARG A 198 -23.09 27.43 -16.37
CA ARG A 198 -22.07 28.45 -16.69
C ARG A 198 -21.56 28.41 -18.14
N ARG A 199 -21.62 27.25 -18.78
CA ARG A 199 -21.24 27.01 -20.19
C ARG A 199 -22.34 26.28 -20.91
N GLY A 200 -22.75 26.80 -22.07
CA GLY A 200 -23.61 26.07 -23.01
C GLY A 200 -22.85 24.87 -23.62
N GLY A 201 -23.54 23.73 -23.76
CA GLY A 201 -23.03 22.51 -24.40
C GLY A 201 -22.57 21.42 -23.42
N HIS A 202 -23.33 20.31 -23.40
CA HIS A 202 -23.03 19.14 -22.55
C HIS A 202 -21.67 18.50 -22.88
N ASN A 203 -21.41 18.23 -24.17
CA ASN A 203 -20.16 17.60 -24.61
C ASN A 203 -18.92 18.48 -24.38
N ALA A 204 -19.03 19.79 -24.61
CA ALA A 204 -17.93 20.72 -24.36
C ALA A 204 -17.53 20.77 -22.87
N THR A 205 -18.53 20.62 -21.99
CA THR A 205 -18.32 20.56 -20.54
C THR A 205 -17.59 19.28 -20.13
N ILE A 206 -17.99 18.13 -20.67
CA ILE A 206 -17.33 16.84 -20.42
C ILE A 206 -15.89 16.88 -20.92
N LEU A 207 -15.64 17.33 -22.15
CA LEU A 207 -14.29 17.43 -22.71
C LEU A 207 -13.39 18.35 -21.88
N ALA A 208 -13.91 19.49 -21.40
CA ALA A 208 -13.17 20.38 -20.52
C ALA A 208 -12.84 19.73 -19.17
N LEU A 209 -13.77 18.95 -18.60
CA LEU A 209 -13.54 18.19 -17.37
C LEU A 209 -12.46 17.12 -17.58
N MET A 210 -12.57 16.31 -18.64
CA MET A 210 -11.58 15.29 -18.99
C MET A 210 -10.21 15.90 -19.23
N ALA A 211 -10.12 17.04 -19.94
CA ALA A 211 -8.85 17.74 -20.13
C ALA A 211 -8.25 18.26 -18.80
N SER A 212 -9.10 18.72 -17.88
CA SER A 212 -8.64 19.15 -16.55
C SER A 212 -8.18 17.98 -15.67
N LEU A 213 -8.86 16.84 -15.75
CA LEU A 213 -8.49 15.62 -15.03
C LEU A 213 -7.23 14.98 -15.62
N GLY A 214 -7.11 14.92 -16.95
CA GLY A 214 -5.93 14.41 -17.64
C GLY A 214 -4.66 15.19 -17.35
N LYS A 215 -4.75 16.51 -17.09
CA LYS A 215 -3.62 17.33 -16.61
C LYS A 215 -3.16 16.97 -15.19
N ARG A 216 -4.02 16.33 -14.40
CA ARG A 216 -3.75 15.92 -13.01
C ARG A 216 -3.28 14.48 -12.90
N LEU A 217 -3.56 13.64 -13.90
CA LEU A 217 -2.90 12.35 -14.07
C LEU A 217 -1.41 12.59 -14.36
N ARG A 218 -0.59 12.29 -13.35
CA ARG A 218 0.87 12.32 -13.45
C ARG A 218 1.40 10.96 -13.85
#